data_AF-A0AA45M9S7-F1
#
_entry.id   AF-A0AA45M9S7-F1
#
_cell.length_a   1.000
_cell.length_b   1.000
_cell.length_c   1.000
_cell.angle_alpha   90.00
_cell.angle_beta   90.00
_cell.angle_gamma   90.00
#
_symmetry.space_group_name_H-M   'P 1'
#
loop_
_entity.id
_entity.type
_entity.pdbx_description
1 polymer ?
#
loop_
_entity_poly.entity_id
_entity_poly.type
_entity_poly.pdbx_seq_one_letter_code
_entity_poly.pdbx_strand_id
1 'polypeptide(L)'
;MQFRKDVCSYFETEQDAFSLPLIAALFKAETLCAKEAWGVNRVVSKLAQELMERGGVEYLEVYMDGARCGMDAFMATGAITLSKIRCQELLDRCLANATATDGDGARWGMLADRFTYLSTK
;
A
#
# COMPACT_ATOMS: atom_id res chain seq x y z
N MET A 1 -6.99 15.55 15.78
CA MET A 1 -7.24 14.09 15.91
C MET A 1 -8.65 13.67 15.50
N GLN A 2 -9.71 14.41 15.88
CA GLN A 2 -11.10 14.02 15.57
C GLN A 2 -11.38 13.96 14.05
N PHE A 3 -11.09 15.04 13.32
CA PHE A 3 -11.26 15.10 11.86
C PHE A 3 -10.67 13.91 11.10
N ARG A 4 -9.44 13.49 11.45
CA ARG A 4 -8.78 12.33 10.82
C ARG A 4 -9.56 11.04 11.06
N LYS A 5 -10.04 10.82 12.28
CA LYS A 5 -10.87 9.65 12.61
C LYS A 5 -12.19 9.68 11.82
N ASP A 6 -12.82 10.85 11.74
CA ASP A 6 -14.08 11.01 11.00
C ASP A 6 -13.90 10.69 9.51
N VAL A 7 -12.80 11.15 8.90
CA VAL A 7 -12.48 10.84 7.50
C VAL A 7 -12.18 9.35 7.31
N CYS A 8 -11.44 8.71 8.21
CA CYS A 8 -11.20 7.27 8.15
C CYS A 8 -12.50 6.48 8.30
N SER A 9 -13.38 6.86 9.23
CA SER A 9 -14.68 6.22 9.41
C SER A 9 -15.58 6.38 8.19
N TYR A 10 -15.58 7.56 7.57
CA TYR A 10 -16.33 7.79 6.33
C TYR A 10 -15.78 6.98 5.15
N PHE A 11 -14.45 6.84 5.05
CA PHE A 11 -13.84 5.96 4.06
C PHE A 11 -14.27 4.51 4.26
N GLU A 12 -14.34 4.02 5.49
CA GLU A 12 -14.74 2.63 5.75
C GLU A 12 -16.17 2.32 5.33
N THR A 13 -17.06 3.32 5.33
CA THR A 13 -18.45 3.18 4.89
C THR A 13 -18.64 3.40 3.39
N GLU A 14 -17.86 4.29 2.78
CA GLU A 14 -18.08 4.79 1.41
C GLU A 14 -16.80 4.72 0.55
N GLN A 15 -16.16 3.55 0.47
CA GLN A 15 -14.84 3.37 -0.18
C GLN A 15 -14.84 3.79 -1.66
N ASP A 16 -15.92 3.49 -2.39
CA ASP A 16 -16.04 3.78 -3.82
C ASP A 16 -16.15 5.28 -4.12
N ALA A 17 -16.65 6.07 -3.17
CA ALA A 17 -16.80 7.52 -3.31
C ALA A 17 -15.45 8.26 -3.25
N PHE A 18 -14.41 7.61 -2.73
CA PHE A 18 -13.09 8.21 -2.60
C PHE A 18 -12.32 8.11 -3.91
N SER A 19 -11.74 9.23 -4.32
CA SER A 19 -10.82 9.26 -5.47
C SER A 19 -9.47 8.64 -5.11
N LEU A 20 -8.79 8.07 -6.11
CA LEU A 20 -7.44 7.51 -5.92
C LEU A 20 -6.43 8.48 -5.30
N PRO A 21 -6.37 9.77 -5.71
CA PRO A 21 -5.49 10.74 -5.06
C PRO A 21 -5.81 10.94 -3.57
N LEU A 22 -7.09 10.90 -3.19
CA LEU A 22 -7.50 11.03 -1.79
C LEU A 22 -7.12 9.79 -0.98
N ILE A 23 -7.30 8.59 -1.55
CA ILE A 23 -6.86 7.32 -0.95
C ILE A 23 -5.35 7.34 -0.75
N ALA A 24 -4.58 7.76 -1.75
CA ALA A 24 -3.13 7.88 -1.67
C ALA A 24 -2.68 8.86 -0.57
N ALA A 25 -3.34 10.02 -0.47
CA ALA A 25 -3.04 11.02 0.55
C ALA A 25 -3.34 10.50 1.98
N LEU A 26 -4.49 9.84 2.17
CA LEU A 26 -4.87 9.23 3.44
C LEU A 26 -3.95 8.08 3.82
N PHE A 27 -3.62 7.22 2.87
CA PHE A 27 -2.68 6.13 3.05
C PHE A 27 -1.33 6.64 3.57
N LYS A 28 -0.75 7.63 2.88
CA LYS A 28 0.51 8.26 3.27
C LYS A 28 0.45 8.85 4.68
N ALA A 29 -0.64 9.55 5.01
CA ALA A 29 -0.82 10.16 6.33
C ALA A 29 -0.91 9.12 7.45
N GLU A 30 -1.68 8.04 7.25
CA GLU A 30 -1.85 6.98 8.25
C GLU A 30 -0.58 6.15 8.43
N THR A 31 0.18 5.87 7.36
CA THR A 31 1.45 5.14 7.46
C THR A 31 2.55 5.97 8.11
N LEU A 32 2.59 7.29 7.88
CA LEU A 32 3.54 8.19 8.56
C LEU A 32 3.28 8.26 10.06
N CYS A 33 2.00 8.33 10.47
CA CYS A 33 1.60 8.33 11.88
C CYS A 33 2.03 7.04 12.61
N ALA A 34 2.21 5.92 11.89
CA ALA A 34 2.59 4.65 12.49
C ALA A 34 3.96 4.68 13.18
N LYS A 35 4.89 5.49 12.67
CA LYS A 35 6.23 5.67 13.29
C LYS A 35 6.14 6.23 14.71
N GLU A 36 5.18 7.12 14.94
CA GLU A 36 5.01 7.83 16.20
C GLU A 36 4.05 7.10 17.15
N ALA A 37 3.04 6.42 16.60
CA ALA A 37 1.99 5.76 17.36
C ALA A 37 2.34 4.33 17.79
N TRP A 38 3.45 3.77 17.31
CA TRP A 38 3.85 2.36 17.53
C TRP A 38 2.72 1.38 17.21
N GLY A 39 2.06 1.63 16.09
CA GLY A 39 0.91 0.87 15.65
C GLY A 39 0.27 1.52 14.43
N VAL A 40 -0.51 0.73 13.70
CA VAL A 40 -1.23 1.16 12.51
C VAL A 40 -2.73 1.16 12.74
N ASN A 41 -3.39 2.17 12.19
CA ASN A 41 -4.83 2.18 12.10
C ASN A 41 -5.29 1.04 11.17
N ARG A 42 -6.38 0.35 11.53
CA ARG A 42 -6.94 -0.75 10.73
C ARG A 42 -7.32 -0.34 9.31
N VAL A 43 -7.61 0.95 9.11
CA VAL A 43 -7.91 1.52 7.80
C VAL A 43 -6.75 1.38 6.79
N VAL A 44 -5.50 1.23 7.26
CA VAL A 44 -4.32 1.14 6.39
C VAL A 44 -4.39 -0.04 5.43
N SER A 45 -4.88 -1.22 5.87
CA SER A 45 -5.00 -2.38 4.97
C SER A 45 -6.07 -2.15 3.90
N LYS A 46 -7.19 -1.49 4.25
CA LYS A 46 -8.25 -1.13 3.30
C LYS A 46 -7.77 -0.07 2.30
N LEU A 47 -7.04 0.94 2.76
CA LEU A 47 -6.43 1.94 1.89
C LEU A 47 -5.40 1.30 0.94
N ALA A 48 -4.57 0.40 1.46
CA ALA A 48 -3.61 -0.37 0.66
C ALA A 48 -4.30 -1.24 -0.41
N GLN A 49 -5.39 -1.91 -0.03
CA GLN A 49 -6.22 -2.73 -0.92
C GLN A 49 -6.73 -1.88 -2.09
N GLU A 50 -7.41 -0.77 -1.79
CA GLU A 50 -7.99 0.09 -2.82
C GLU A 50 -6.93 0.76 -3.69
N LEU A 51 -5.82 1.21 -3.08
CA LEU A 51 -4.72 1.86 -3.78
C LEU A 51 -4.09 0.92 -4.81
N MET A 52 -3.91 -0.37 -4.47
CA MET A 52 -3.31 -1.35 -5.38
C MET A 52 -4.32 -1.93 -6.37
N GLU A 53 -5.55 -2.24 -5.96
CA GLU A 53 -6.53 -2.85 -6.85
C GLU A 53 -7.01 -1.86 -7.93
N ARG A 54 -7.28 -0.60 -7.54
CA ARG A 54 -7.76 0.44 -8.46
C ARG A 54 -6.63 1.26 -9.07
N GLY A 55 -5.60 1.60 -8.28
CA GLY A 55 -4.51 2.47 -8.73
C GLY A 55 -3.34 1.74 -9.40
N GLY A 56 -3.09 0.49 -9.01
CA GLY A 56 -2.05 -0.35 -9.61
C GLY A 56 -0.67 0.31 -9.64
N VAL A 57 0.00 0.19 -10.79
CA VAL A 57 1.40 0.62 -10.98
C VAL A 57 1.59 2.12 -10.75
N GLU A 58 0.59 2.96 -11.06
CA GLU A 58 0.69 4.42 -10.91
C GLU A 58 0.95 4.82 -9.45
N TYR A 59 0.40 4.08 -8.49
CA TYR A 59 0.50 4.37 -7.07
C TYR A 59 1.47 3.44 -6.33
N LEU A 60 2.25 2.64 -7.06
CA LEU A 60 3.14 1.63 -6.49
C LEU A 60 4.24 2.25 -5.61
N GLU A 61 4.79 3.40 -6.00
CA GLU A 61 5.79 4.10 -5.19
C GLU A 61 5.19 4.64 -3.89
N VAL A 62 3.96 5.17 -3.93
CA VAL A 62 3.24 5.62 -2.72
C VAL A 62 3.02 4.45 -1.76
N TYR A 63 2.59 3.30 -2.31
CA TYR A 63 2.45 2.07 -1.54
C TYR A 63 3.78 1.62 -0.91
N MET A 64 4.86 1.63 -1.71
CA MET A 64 6.19 1.25 -1.27
C MET A 64 6.66 2.10 -0.09
N ASP A 65 6.53 3.42 -0.20
CA ASP A 65 6.97 4.34 0.84
C ASP A 65 6.17 4.18 2.13
N GLY A 66 4.86 3.95 2.02
CA GLY A 66 4.01 3.66 3.18
C GLY A 66 4.36 2.33 3.85
N ALA A 67 4.58 1.26 3.07
CA ALA A 67 4.97 -0.05 3.59
C ALA A 67 6.32 -0.01 4.34
N ARG A 68 7.22 0.90 3.97
CA ARG A 68 8.54 1.06 4.59
C ARG A 68 8.53 1.95 5.84
N CYS A 69 7.38 2.51 6.23
CA CYS A 69 7.33 3.39 7.40
C CYS A 69 7.61 2.64 8.72
N GLY A 70 7.41 1.32 8.79
CA GLY A 70 7.72 0.50 9.96
C GLY A 70 7.17 -0.91 9.80
N MET A 71 7.48 -1.80 10.74
CA MET A 71 7.05 -3.20 10.67
C MET A 71 5.52 -3.34 10.66
N ASP A 72 4.80 -2.56 11.48
CA ASP A 72 3.34 -2.60 11.53
C ASP A 72 2.70 -2.15 10.21
N ALA A 73 3.26 -1.10 9.58
CA ALA A 73 2.84 -0.62 8.27
C ALA A 73 3.14 -1.66 7.18
N PHE A 74 4.31 -2.29 7.25
CA PHE A 74 4.66 -3.38 6.35
C PHE A 74 3.66 -4.54 6.45
N MET A 75 3.34 -4.97 7.68
CA MET A 75 2.39 -6.08 7.90
C MET A 75 0.97 -5.72 7.45
N ALA A 76 0.46 -4.54 7.83
CA ALA A 76 -0.90 -4.13 7.47
C ALA A 76 -1.10 -3.93 5.97
N THR A 77 -0.11 -3.37 5.28
CA THR A 77 -0.16 -3.20 3.81
C THR A 77 -0.10 -4.53 3.06
N GLY A 78 0.43 -5.59 3.69
CA GLY A 78 0.51 -6.94 3.12
C GLY A 78 -0.73 -7.79 3.41
N ALA A 79 -1.60 -7.35 4.29
CA ALA A 79 -2.87 -7.99 4.62
C ALA A 79 -3.97 -7.57 3.62
N ILE A 80 -3.71 -7.79 2.33
CA ILE A 80 -4.59 -7.43 1.21
C ILE A 80 -4.84 -8.65 0.31
N THR A 81 -5.86 -8.58 -0.54
CA THR A 81 -6.23 -9.60 -1.52
C THR A 81 -6.45 -8.93 -2.86
N LEU A 82 -5.47 -9.04 -3.75
CA LEU A 82 -5.53 -8.42 -5.08
C LEU A 82 -5.98 -9.43 -6.12
N SER A 83 -6.56 -8.95 -7.23
CA SER A 83 -6.83 -9.82 -8.37
C SER A 83 -5.54 -10.36 -8.97
N LYS A 84 -5.58 -11.58 -9.55
CA LYS A 84 -4.39 -12.21 -10.16
C LYS A 84 -3.77 -11.34 -11.25
N ILE A 85 -4.61 -10.69 -12.05
CA ILE A 85 -4.17 -9.76 -13.09
C ILE A 85 -3.37 -8.62 -12.47
N ARG A 86 -3.89 -8.02 -11.38
CA ARG A 86 -3.21 -6.93 -10.70
C ARG A 86 -1.91 -7.37 -10.03
N CYS A 87 -1.90 -8.53 -9.37
CA CYS A 87 -0.67 -9.10 -8.82
C CYS A 87 0.42 -9.28 -9.88
N GLN A 88 0.05 -9.82 -11.05
CA GLN A 88 1.01 -10.04 -12.14
C GLN A 88 1.57 -8.72 -12.67
N GLU A 89 0.71 -7.74 -12.92
CA GLU A 89 1.11 -6.41 -13.41
C GLU A 89 2.08 -5.72 -12.44
N LEU A 90 1.79 -5.77 -11.13
CA LEU A 90 2.64 -5.18 -10.09
C LEU A 90 3.97 -5.94 -9.98
N LEU A 91 3.94 -7.27 -10.04
CA LEU A 91 5.13 -8.11 -10.00
C LEU A 91 6.06 -7.82 -11.19
N ASP A 92 5.51 -7.76 -12.40
CA ASP A 92 6.28 -7.46 -13.62
C ASP A 92 6.96 -6.09 -13.50
N ARG A 93 6.25 -5.08 -12.96
CA ARG A 93 6.85 -3.77 -12.69
C ARG A 93 7.96 -3.85 -11.64
N CYS A 94 7.77 -4.59 -10.55
CA CYS A 94 8.82 -4.74 -9.53
C CYS A 94 10.07 -5.43 -10.10
N LEU A 95 9.91 -6.52 -10.85
CA LEU A 95 11.03 -7.26 -11.45
C LEU A 95 11.80 -6.42 -12.48
N ALA A 96 11.09 -5.60 -13.27
CA ALA A 96 11.71 -4.70 -14.23
C ALA A 96 12.60 -3.63 -13.57
N ASN A 97 12.30 -3.22 -12.34
CA ASN A 97 13.09 -2.21 -11.61
C ASN A 97 14.11 -2.84 -10.64
N ALA A 98 13.92 -4.10 -10.23
CA ALA A 98 14.87 -4.79 -9.33
C ALA A 98 16.24 -5.05 -9.97
N THR A 99 16.32 -5.04 -11.31
CA THR A 99 17.57 -5.19 -12.06
C THR A 99 18.33 -3.87 -12.26
N ALA A 100 17.75 -2.74 -11.83
CA ALA A 100 18.44 -1.46 -11.83
C ALA A 100 19.60 -1.47 -10.82
N THR A 101 20.76 -0.96 -11.23
CA THR A 101 22.01 -0.93 -10.45
C THR A 101 22.04 0.13 -9.36
N ASP A 102 20.92 0.82 -9.11
CA ASP A 102 20.79 1.78 -8.02
C ASP A 102 20.50 1.06 -6.69
N GLY A 103 20.77 1.74 -5.57
CA GLY A 103 20.49 1.21 -4.22
C GLY A 103 19.02 0.88 -3.94
N ASP A 104 18.13 1.15 -4.91
CA ASP A 104 16.70 0.89 -4.84
C ASP A 104 16.33 -0.54 -5.29
N GLY A 105 17.22 -1.29 -5.95
CA GLY A 105 16.96 -2.68 -6.38
C GLY A 105 16.49 -3.61 -5.24
N ALA A 106 17.05 -3.44 -4.03
CA ALA A 106 16.63 -4.19 -2.85
C ALA A 106 15.18 -3.84 -2.41
N ARG A 107 14.72 -2.61 -2.65
CA ARG A 107 13.34 -2.18 -2.34
C ARG A 107 12.35 -2.85 -3.28
N TRP A 108 12.67 -2.88 -4.56
CA TRP A 108 11.87 -3.53 -5.58
C TRP A 108 11.83 -5.05 -5.40
N GLY A 109 12.95 -5.66 -5.00
CA GLY A 109 13.01 -7.09 -4.67
C GLY A 109 12.07 -7.49 -3.53
N MET A 110 12.05 -6.72 -2.43
CA MET A 110 11.14 -6.97 -1.30
C MET A 110 9.65 -6.91 -1.71
N LEU A 111 9.29 -5.99 -2.62
CA LEU A 111 7.93 -5.91 -3.15
C LEU A 111 7.62 -7.04 -4.14
N ALA A 112 8.59 -7.46 -4.95
CA ALA A 112 8.42 -8.60 -5.85
C ALA A 112 8.09 -9.88 -5.05
N ASP A 113 8.82 -10.15 -3.96
CA ASP A 113 8.53 -11.29 -3.08
C ASP A 113 7.12 -11.20 -2.49
N ARG A 114 6.70 -9.99 -2.10
CA ARG A 114 5.35 -9.74 -1.59
C ARG A 114 4.27 -10.01 -2.62
N PHE A 115 4.36 -9.45 -3.81
CA PHE A 115 3.33 -9.66 -4.84
C PHE A 115 3.33 -11.10 -5.37
N THR A 116 4.47 -11.78 -5.32
CA THR A 116 4.57 -13.22 -5.55
C THR A 116 3.79 -13.99 -4.48
N TYR A 117 3.95 -13.66 -3.20
CA TYR A 117 3.14 -14.29 -2.15
C TYR A 117 1.65 -14.01 -2.32
N LEU A 118 1.27 -12.76 -2.62
CA LEU A 118 -0.12 -12.37 -2.80
C LEU A 118 -0.79 -13.03 -4.02
N SER A 119 -0.03 -13.42 -5.05
CA SER A 119 -0.58 -14.13 -6.21
C SER A 119 -0.88 -15.62 -5.93
N THR A 120 -0.32 -16.17 -4.85
CA THR A 120 -0.51 -17.57 -4.42
C THR A 120 -1.64 -17.78 -3.40
N LYS A 121 -2.16 -16.69 -2.81
CA LYS A 121 -3.35 -16.72 -1.95
C LYS A 121 -4.63 -16.92 -2.77
#